data_AF-A0A7M2AHJ3-F1
#
_entry.id   AF-A0A7M2AHJ3-F1
#
_cell.length_a   1.000
_cell.length_b   1.000
_cell.length_c   1.000
_cell.angle_alpha   90.00
_cell.angle_beta   90.00
_cell.angle_gamma   90.00
#
_symmetry.space_group_name_H-M   'P 1'
#
loop_
_entity.id
_entity.type
_entity.pdbx_description
1 polymer ?
#
loop_
_entity_poly.entity_id
_entity_poly.type
_entity_poly.pdbx_seq_one_letter_code
_entity_poly.pdbx_strand_id
1 'polypeptide(L)' 'MQRNNLQVAIAAPQNLEKARSLINEYILFYNEERCQNKLGDLSPVEFRGKIAA' A
#
# COMPACT_ATOMS: atom_id res chain seq x y z
N MET A 1 10.63 5.19 13.43
CA MET A 1 9.30 5.34 12.82
C MET A 1 8.35 4.34 13.45
N GLN A 2 7.59 4.73 14.48
CA GLN A 2 6.56 3.87 15.05
C GLN A 2 5.50 3.62 13.98
N ARG A 3 5.46 2.42 13.41
CA ARG A 3 4.35 1.99 12.56
C ARG A 3 3.18 1.70 13.49
N ASN A 4 2.21 2.60 13.51
CA ASN A 4 0.90 2.30 14.08
C ASN A 4 0.42 1.01 13.42
N ASN A 5 0.23 -0.02 14.24
CA ASN A 5 -0.33 -1.30 13.83
C ASN A 5 -1.55 -1.04 12.95
N LEU A 6 -1.48 -1.49 11.69
CA LEU A 6 -2.64 -1.64 10.80
C LEU A 6 -3.56 -2.76 11.32
N GLN A 7 -3.99 -2.68 12.58
CA GLN A 7 -5.40 -2.95 12.86
C GLN A 7 -6.16 -1.72 12.36
N VAL A 8 -6.21 -1.55 11.03
CA VAL A 8 -7.26 -0.76 10.43
C VAL A 8 -8.53 -1.53 10.77
N ALA A 9 -9.19 -1.12 11.85
CA ALA A 9 -10.63 -1.22 11.88
C ALA A 9 -11.07 -0.50 10.61
N ILE A 10 -11.42 -1.24 9.56
CA ILE A 10 -11.99 -0.67 8.34
C ILE A 10 -13.40 -0.23 8.76
N ALA A 11 -13.48 0.87 9.51
CA ALA A 11 -14.73 1.55 9.72
C ALA A 11 -15.24 1.89 8.32
N ALA A 12 -16.49 1.51 8.03
CA ALA A 12 -17.08 1.81 6.74
C ALA A 12 -16.90 3.31 6.44
N PRO A 13 -16.45 3.67 5.23
CA PRO A 13 -16.23 5.08 4.89
C PRO A 13 -17.54 5.84 5.05
N GLN A 14 -17.48 6.97 5.74
CA GLN A 14 -18.66 7.78 6.09
C GLN A 14 -19.31 8.41 4.85
N ASN A 15 -18.55 8.57 3.77
CA ASN A 15 -19.00 9.12 2.50
C ASN A 15 -18.09 8.66 1.34
N LEU A 16 -18.49 8.98 0.11
CA LEU A 16 -17.76 8.59 -1.11
C LEU A 16 -16.36 9.19 -1.19
N GLU A 17 -16.16 10.41 -0.69
CA GLU A 17 -14.85 11.07 -0.70
C GLU A 17 -13.87 10.32 0.19
N LYS A 18 -14.31 9.94 1.40
CA LYS A 18 -13.49 9.15 2.32
C LYS A 18 -13.19 7.76 1.76
N ALA A 19 -14.17 7.13 1.09
CA ALA A 19 -13.95 5.86 0.40
C ALA A 19 -12.85 5.98 -0.67
N ARG A 20 -12.90 7.01 -1.51
CA ARG A 20 -11.87 7.28 -2.54
C ARG A 20 -10.50 7.53 -1.92
N SER A 21 -10.44 8.31 -0.83
CA SER A 21 -9.19 8.57 -0.10
C SER A 21 -8.57 7.28 0.43
N LEU A 22 -9.35 6.40 1.07
CA LEU A 22 -8.86 5.13 1.59
C LEU A 22 -8.39 4.18 0.49
N ILE A 23 -9.10 4.14 -0.64
CA ILE A 23 -8.68 3.35 -1.81
C ILE A 23 -7.34 3.86 -2.34
N ASN A 24 -7.18 5.18 -2.51
CA ASN A 24 -5.94 5.77 -3.00
C ASN A 24 -4.76 5.52 -2.04
N GLU A 25 -5.00 5.67 -0.74
CA GLU A 25 -3.99 5.39 0.30
C GLU A 25 -3.55 3.92 0.26
N TYR A 26 -4.49 2.99 0.12
CA TYR A 26 -4.16 1.57 -0.01
C TYR A 26 -3.39 1.26 -1.30
N ILE A 27 -3.76 1.86 -2.43
CA ILE A 27 -3.06 1.68 -3.71
C ILE A 27 -1.62 2.19 -3.61
N LEU A 28 -1.41 3.35 -2.97
CA LEU A 28 -0.08 3.93 -2.77
C LEU A 28 0.78 3.02 -1.88
N PHE A 29 0.26 2.67 -0.70
CA PHE A 29 0.92 1.73 0.21
C PHE A 29 1.30 0.43 -0.50
N TYR A 30 0.37 -0.16 -1.25
CA TYR A 30 0.59 -1.42 -1.93
C TYR A 30 1.70 -1.31 -2.97
N ASN A 31 1.72 -0.27 -3.79
CA ASN A 31 2.67 -0.17 -4.90
C ASN A 31 4.05 0.32 -4.49
N GLU A 32 4.13 1.25 -3.54
CA GLU A 32 5.35 1.99 -3.24
C GLU A 32 5.99 1.56 -1.91
N GLU A 33 5.19 1.23 -0.90
CA GLU A 33 5.69 1.07 0.48
C GLU A 33 5.77 -0.39 0.94
N ARG A 34 5.01 -1.28 0.30
CA ARG A 34 4.91 -2.68 0.70
C ARG A 34 6.08 -3.53 0.19
N CYS A 35 7.18 -3.56 0.92
CA CYS A 35 8.27 -4.51 0.65
C CYS A 35 7.86 -5.95 1.04
N GLN A 36 8.21 -6.93 0.20
CA GLN A 36 8.01 -8.35 0.50
C GLN A 36 9.31 -9.14 0.26
N ASN A 37 9.68 -10.04 1.16
CA ASN A 37 10.90 -10.85 1.04
C ASN A 37 10.95 -11.63 -0.30
N LYS A 38 9.79 -12.11 -0.78
CA LYS A 38 9.68 -12.82 -2.08
C LYS A 38 9.96 -11.94 -3.30
N LEU A 39 9.98 -10.62 -3.14
CA LEU A 39 10.33 -9.64 -4.16
C LEU A 39 11.77 -9.13 -3.97
N GLY A 40 12.57 -9.76 -3.09
CA GLY A 40 13.92 -9.31 -2.77
C GLY A 40 13.94 -7.98 -2.01
N ASP A 41 13.00 -7.80 -1.08
CA ASP A 41 12.78 -6.58 -0.28
C ASP A 41 12.44 -5.32 -1.09
N LEU A 42 12.10 -5.48 -2.37
CA LEU A 42 11.61 -4.41 -3.24
C LEU A 42 10.13 -4.15 -3.02
N SER A 43 9.71 -2.91 -3.27
CA SER A 43 8.30 -2.59 -3.49
C SER A 43 7.79 -3.22 -4.80
N PRO A 44 6.47 -3.37 -4.99
CA PRO A 44 5.93 -3.93 -6.23
C PRO A 44 6.29 -3.12 -7.47
N VAL A 45 6.40 -1.78 -7.38
CA VAL A 45 6.80 -0.97 -8.54
C VAL A 45 8.29 -1.18 -8.88
N GLU A 46 9.16 -1.22 -7.87
CA GLU A 46 10.60 -1.47 -8.07
C GLU A 46 10.86 -2.85 -8.65
N PHE A 47 10.14 -3.87 -8.15
CA PHE A 47 10.23 -5.22 -8.68
C PHE A 47 9.83 -5.28 -10.17
N ARG A 48 8.72 -4.64 -10.55
CA ARG A 48 8.29 -4.54 -11.96
C ARG A 48 9.31 -3.80 -12.83
N GLY A 49 9.94 -2.75 -12.29
CA GLY A 49 11.00 -2.01 -12.97
C GLY A 49 12.23 -2.88 -13.25
N LYS A 50 12.64 -3.73 -12.31
CA LYS A 50 13.79 -4.63 -12.48
C LYS A 50 13.56 -5.76 -13.50
N ILE A 51 12.34 -6.29 -13.62
CA ILE A 51 12.05 -7.38 -14.57
C ILE A 51 11.80 -6.89 -16.00
N ALA A 52 11.50 -5.60 -16.17
CA ALA A 52 11.22 -5.01 -17.48
C ALA A 52 12.47 -4.44 -18.18
N ALA A 53 13.60 -4.38 -17.46
CA ALA A 53 14.92 -3.94 -17.95
C ALA A 53 15.77 -5.13 -18.42
#